data_AF-A0A7V6M5G9-F1
#
_entry.id   AF-A0A7V6M5G9-F1
#
_cell.length_a   1.000
_cell.length_b   1.000
_cell.length_c   1.000
_cell.angle_alpha   90.00
_cell.angle_beta   90.00
_cell.angle_gamma   90.00
#
_symmetry.space_group_name_H-M   'P 1'
#
loop_
_entity.id
_entity.type
_entity.pdbx_description
1 polymer ?
#
loop_
_entity_poly.entity_id
_entity_poly.type
_entity_poly.pdbx_seq_one_letter_code
_entity_poly.pdbx_strand_id
1 'polypeptide(L)'
;MKKDLKLRTTFILNIIFSVFVFIILIFIIFAFTSRQNDGIPKLFGKSYLTVLSNSMNTENEDYNFKGFKRGDMIRIKRYRWDEALTTTFEVGDIITFEWTNENGKLMYLTHRIIEVHEEEKYYITQGDVAAKNNMSTDPNDGHAERVNFVDVVGKYEKTIPWLGNVFLFLQGPIGFLIVVVIPLLGLFIYEIFNFRKAYIGYRNEKKGLTSEAKSTEELQKEIERLQRELQQKELNQKEKAN
;
A
#
# COMPACT_ATOMS: atom_id res chain seq x y z
N MET A 1 28.85 -26.15 6.32
CA MET A 1 28.68 -25.67 4.92
C MET A 1 27.23 -25.66 4.42
N LYS A 2 26.55 -26.79 4.14
CA LYS A 2 25.14 -26.77 3.66
C LYS A 2 24.14 -26.20 4.67
N LYS A 3 24.39 -26.38 5.98
CA LYS A 3 23.56 -25.88 7.09
C LYS A 3 23.71 -24.36 7.27
N ASP A 4 24.94 -23.86 7.21
CA ASP A 4 25.25 -22.41 7.27
C ASP A 4 24.71 -21.66 6.05
N LEU A 5 24.75 -22.30 4.88
CA LEU A 5 24.19 -21.72 3.66
C LEU A 5 22.66 -21.59 3.76
N LYS A 6 21.95 -22.64 4.24
CA LYS A 6 20.50 -22.58 4.50
C LYS A 6 20.15 -21.50 5.53
N LEU A 7 20.90 -21.39 6.63
CA LEU A 7 20.65 -20.40 7.67
C LEU A 7 20.81 -18.96 7.15
N ARG A 8 21.86 -18.71 6.35
CA ARG A 8 22.10 -17.41 5.71
C ARG A 8 21.04 -17.08 4.66
N THR A 9 20.61 -18.04 3.84
CA THR A 9 19.55 -17.83 2.86
C THR A 9 18.20 -17.54 3.51
N THR A 10 17.82 -18.27 4.57
CA THR A 10 16.57 -18.00 5.31
C THR A 10 16.62 -16.64 6.01
N PHE A 11 17.77 -16.24 6.56
CA PHE A 11 17.94 -14.92 7.17
C PHE A 11 17.80 -13.78 6.15
N ILE A 12 18.44 -13.89 4.98
CA ILE A 12 18.34 -12.90 3.90
C ILE A 12 16.90 -12.81 3.38
N LEU A 13 16.24 -13.94 3.16
CA LEU A 13 14.83 -13.97 2.75
C LEU A 13 13.91 -13.30 3.78
N ASN A 14 14.13 -13.52 5.07
CA ASN A 14 13.36 -12.87 6.13
C ASN A 14 13.58 -11.36 6.16
N ILE A 15 14.81 -10.88 5.94
CA ILE A 15 15.09 -9.44 5.83
C ILE A 15 14.36 -8.85 4.62
N ILE A 16 14.48 -9.47 3.44
CA ILE A 16 13.81 -9.00 2.23
C ILE A 16 12.30 -8.96 2.43
N PHE A 17 11.72 -10.02 3.01
CA PHE A 17 10.29 -10.09 3.31
C PHE A 17 9.87 -9.02 4.32
N SER A 18 10.65 -8.81 5.38
CA SER A 18 10.38 -7.77 6.38
C SER A 18 10.40 -6.37 5.77
N VAL A 19 11.40 -6.06 4.92
CA VAL A 19 11.49 -4.80 4.18
C VAL A 19 10.28 -4.65 3.24
N PHE A 20 9.90 -5.72 2.54
CA PHE A 20 8.75 -5.72 1.64
C PHE A 20 7.43 -5.42 2.37
N VAL A 21 7.18 -6.07 3.52
CA VAL A 21 6.01 -5.81 4.36
C VAL A 21 6.02 -4.37 4.89
N PHE A 22 7.18 -3.87 5.30
CA PHE A 22 7.33 -2.49 5.75
C PHE A 22 7.01 -1.47 4.63
N ILE A 23 7.43 -1.74 3.40
CA ILE A 23 7.08 -0.91 2.24
C ILE A 23 5.57 -0.92 2.00
N ILE A 24 4.92 -2.10 2.02
CA ILE A 24 3.46 -2.20 1.90
C ILE A 24 2.75 -1.38 2.98
N LEU A 25 3.24 -1.44 4.23
CA LEU A 25 2.67 -0.66 5.33
C LEU A 25 2.72 0.85 5.04
N ILE A 26 3.85 1.36 4.55
CA ILE A 26 3.99 2.76 4.13
C ILE A 26 2.98 3.09 3.02
N PHE A 27 2.81 2.22 2.03
CA PHE A 27 1.81 2.41 0.97
C PHE A 27 0.39 2.46 1.50
N ILE A 28 0.03 1.59 2.44
CA ILE A 28 -1.29 1.59 3.07
C ILE A 28 -1.51 2.91 3.82
N ILE A 29 -0.53 3.37 4.61
CA ILE A 29 -0.60 4.66 5.31
C ILE A 29 -0.77 5.80 4.31
N PHE A 30 -0.01 5.78 3.20
CA PHE A 30 -0.10 6.79 2.16
C PHE A 30 -1.48 6.79 1.47
N ALA A 31 -2.01 5.63 1.10
CA ALA A 31 -3.33 5.50 0.49
C ALA A 31 -4.45 5.93 1.46
N PHE A 32 -4.33 5.55 2.73
CA PHE A 32 -5.28 5.92 3.78
C PHE A 32 -5.29 7.43 4.04
N THR A 33 -4.12 8.04 4.18
CA THR A 33 -3.99 9.49 4.38
C THR A 33 -4.44 10.28 3.15
N SER A 34 -4.15 9.80 1.94
CA SER A 34 -4.65 10.38 0.70
C SER A 34 -6.18 10.41 0.68
N ARG A 35 -6.85 9.31 1.04
CA ARG A 35 -8.32 9.25 1.09
C ARG A 35 -8.96 10.22 2.09
N GLN A 36 -8.28 10.52 3.20
CA GLN A 36 -8.79 11.46 4.21
C GLN A 36 -8.52 12.94 3.89
N ASN A 37 -7.62 13.24 2.95
CA ASN A 37 -7.14 14.59 2.66
C ASN A 37 -7.34 14.92 1.18
N ASP A 38 -8.53 14.65 0.64
CA ASP A 38 -8.96 14.98 -0.73
C ASP A 38 -8.05 14.41 -1.83
N GLY A 39 -7.44 13.26 -1.58
CA GLY A 39 -6.50 12.64 -2.51
C GLY A 39 -5.05 13.09 -2.32
N ILE A 40 -4.76 14.04 -1.42
CA ILE A 40 -3.40 14.53 -1.14
C ILE A 40 -2.85 13.89 0.15
N PRO A 41 -1.96 12.90 0.05
CA PRO A 41 -1.40 12.22 1.21
C PRO A 41 -0.58 13.15 2.10
N LYS A 42 -0.77 13.01 3.40
CA LYS A 42 -0.07 13.78 4.44
C LYS A 42 0.80 12.86 5.27
N LEU A 43 2.11 13.06 5.21
CA LEU A 43 3.10 12.32 5.99
C LEU A 43 3.98 13.29 6.77
N PHE A 44 4.12 13.07 8.08
CA PHE A 44 4.93 13.92 8.96
C PHE A 44 4.56 15.41 8.87
N GLY A 45 3.26 15.72 8.77
CA GLY A 45 2.75 17.09 8.62
C GLY A 45 2.95 17.72 7.24
N LYS A 46 3.59 17.02 6.29
CA LYS A 46 3.88 17.49 4.93
C LYS A 46 2.99 16.78 3.91
N SER A 47 2.63 17.49 2.85
CA SER A 47 1.81 16.95 1.76
C SER A 47 2.65 16.67 0.53
N TYR A 48 2.33 15.58 -0.17
CA TYR A 48 3.11 15.09 -1.31
C TYR A 48 2.21 14.80 -2.50
N LEU A 49 2.67 15.18 -3.70
CA LEU A 49 1.98 14.91 -4.95
C LEU A 49 2.92 14.28 -5.97
N THR A 50 2.43 13.29 -6.69
CA THR A 50 3.14 12.69 -7.82
C THR A 50 2.93 13.56 -9.06
N VAL A 51 4.01 13.95 -9.71
CA VAL A 51 3.94 14.76 -10.93
C VAL A 51 3.47 13.90 -12.10
N LEU A 52 2.38 14.33 -12.75
CA LEU A 52 1.76 13.59 -13.85
C LEU A 52 2.07 14.17 -15.25
N SER A 53 2.55 15.41 -15.33
CA SER A 53 2.84 16.11 -16.60
C SER A 53 4.27 16.67 -16.62
N ASN A 54 4.67 17.22 -17.77
CA ASN A 54 5.95 17.90 -17.94
C ASN A 54 5.80 19.43 -18.06
N SER A 55 4.66 20.01 -17.63
CA SER A 55 4.39 21.46 -17.81
C SER A 55 5.37 22.36 -17.06
N MET A 56 6.01 21.84 -16.01
CA MET A 56 7.03 22.52 -15.21
C MET A 56 8.45 21.98 -15.47
N ASN A 57 8.66 21.19 -16.52
CA ASN A 57 9.95 20.56 -16.82
C ASN A 57 10.86 21.48 -17.66
N THR A 58 11.20 22.63 -17.10
CA THR A 58 12.23 23.51 -17.63
C THR A 58 12.93 24.22 -16.49
N GLU A 59 14.20 24.53 -16.69
CA GLU A 59 14.89 25.48 -15.81
C GLU A 59 14.31 26.89 -16.02
N ASN A 60 14.20 27.63 -14.92
CA ASN A 60 13.82 29.03 -14.88
C ASN A 60 14.81 29.75 -13.95
N GLU A 61 15.72 30.52 -14.54
CA GLU A 61 16.82 31.19 -13.84
C GLU A 61 16.32 32.33 -12.96
N ASP A 62 15.29 33.06 -13.41
CA ASP A 62 14.71 34.20 -12.68
C ASP A 62 14.22 33.80 -11.28
N TYR A 63 13.79 32.53 -11.13
CA TYR A 63 13.29 31.98 -9.87
C TYR A 63 14.18 30.88 -9.27
N ASN A 64 15.41 30.70 -9.77
CA ASN A 64 16.34 29.63 -9.35
C ASN A 64 15.65 28.24 -9.28
N PHE A 65 14.84 27.94 -10.29
CA PHE A 65 14.03 26.74 -10.36
C PHE A 65 14.58 25.79 -11.42
N LYS A 66 14.81 24.53 -11.03
CA LYS A 66 15.39 23.50 -11.93
C LYS A 66 14.36 22.68 -12.71
N GLY A 67 13.09 22.99 -12.56
CA GLY A 67 12.02 22.19 -13.13
C GLY A 67 11.74 20.92 -12.33
N PHE A 68 10.57 20.34 -12.59
CA PHE A 68 10.25 18.98 -12.24
C PHE A 68 9.47 18.33 -13.37
N LYS A 69 9.58 17.01 -13.49
CA LYS A 69 9.00 16.26 -14.61
C LYS A 69 8.08 15.16 -14.14
N ARG A 70 7.31 14.61 -15.07
CA ARG A 70 6.48 13.43 -14.83
C ARG A 70 7.31 12.33 -14.18
N GLY A 71 6.79 11.78 -13.08
CA GLY A 71 7.48 10.75 -12.31
C GLY A 71 8.34 11.27 -11.17
N ASP A 72 8.47 12.59 -11.00
CA ASP A 72 8.95 13.17 -9.76
C ASP A 72 7.83 13.23 -8.71
N MET A 73 8.20 13.48 -7.47
CA MET A 73 7.27 13.79 -6.39
C MET A 73 7.56 15.19 -5.88
N ILE A 74 6.53 16.03 -5.75
CA ILE A 74 6.66 17.35 -5.16
C ILE A 74 6.13 17.34 -3.73
N ARG A 75 6.78 18.10 -2.86
CA ARG A 75 6.30 18.44 -1.53
C ARG A 75 5.63 19.80 -1.61
N ILE A 76 4.44 19.89 -1.03
CA ILE A 76 3.68 21.12 -0.94
C ILE A 76 3.38 21.46 0.52
N LYS A 77 3.35 22.76 0.83
CA LYS A 77 2.70 23.28 2.03
C LYS A 77 1.20 23.34 1.73
N ARG A 78 0.42 22.49 2.40
CA ARG A 78 -1.05 22.43 2.23
C ARG A 78 -1.70 23.64 2.91
N TYR A 79 -2.68 24.23 2.24
CA TYR A 79 -3.58 25.25 2.79
C TYR A 79 -5.00 24.72 2.78
N ARG A 80 -5.79 25.06 3.80
CA ARG A 80 -7.25 24.91 3.73
C ARG A 80 -7.86 26.07 2.94
N TRP A 81 -9.13 25.94 2.52
CA TRP A 81 -9.81 26.98 1.73
C TRP A 81 -9.82 28.36 2.43
N ASP A 82 -9.95 28.39 3.76
CA ASP A 82 -9.94 29.60 4.58
C ASP A 82 -8.54 30.19 4.74
N GLU A 83 -7.53 29.34 4.86
CA GLU A 83 -6.13 29.76 4.86
C GLU A 83 -5.72 30.31 3.48
N ALA A 84 -6.14 29.65 2.40
CA ALA A 84 -5.86 30.07 1.03
C ALA A 84 -6.53 31.41 0.68
N LEU A 85 -7.73 31.65 1.21
CA LEU A 85 -8.44 32.93 1.05
C LEU A 85 -7.72 34.12 1.72
N THR A 86 -6.94 33.86 2.77
CA THR A 86 -6.23 34.89 3.56
C THR A 86 -4.72 34.94 3.28
N THR A 87 -4.20 33.96 2.53
CA THR A 87 -2.80 33.91 2.13
C THR A 87 -2.64 34.59 0.77
N THR A 88 -1.86 35.67 0.74
CA THR A 88 -1.45 36.30 -0.53
C THR A 88 -0.24 35.58 -1.09
N PHE A 89 -0.37 35.05 -2.30
CA PHE A 89 0.75 34.54 -3.09
C PHE A 89 1.21 35.59 -4.10
N GLU A 90 2.48 35.55 -4.45
CA GLU A 90 3.09 36.56 -5.35
C GLU A 90 3.37 35.98 -6.74
N VAL A 91 3.53 36.87 -7.73
CA VAL A 91 4.02 36.47 -9.06
C VAL A 91 5.34 35.72 -8.90
N GLY A 92 5.45 34.57 -9.56
CA GLY A 92 6.60 33.69 -9.46
C GLY A 92 6.42 32.52 -8.49
N ASP A 93 5.44 32.57 -7.57
CA ASP A 93 5.12 31.43 -6.72
C ASP A 93 4.54 30.27 -7.54
N ILE A 94 4.93 29.05 -7.17
CA ILE A 94 4.35 27.83 -7.76
C ILE A 94 3.30 27.29 -6.80
N ILE A 95 2.05 27.25 -7.26
CA ILE A 95 0.91 26.79 -6.48
C ILE A 95 0.30 25.54 -7.10
N THR A 96 -0.26 24.69 -6.24
CA THR A 96 -1.14 23.59 -6.61
C THR A 96 -2.58 24.00 -6.35
N PHE A 97 -3.47 23.74 -7.29
CA PHE A 97 -4.89 24.07 -7.20
C PHE A 97 -5.79 22.96 -7.76
N GLU A 98 -7.04 22.98 -7.34
CA GLU A 98 -8.09 22.12 -7.85
C GLU A 98 -8.49 22.53 -9.26
N TRP A 99 -8.54 21.56 -10.18
CA TRP A 99 -8.97 21.76 -11.55
C TRP A 99 -9.86 20.61 -11.98
N THR A 100 -11.01 20.94 -12.58
CA THR A 100 -11.93 19.93 -13.08
C THR A 100 -11.77 19.84 -14.59
N ASN A 101 -11.44 18.63 -15.08
CA ASN A 101 -11.32 18.42 -16.51
C ASN A 101 -12.69 18.40 -17.21
N GLU A 102 -12.69 18.35 -18.55
CA GLU A 102 -13.91 18.28 -19.37
C GLU A 102 -14.84 17.10 -19.02
N ASN A 103 -14.28 16.03 -18.46
CA ASN A 103 -15.03 14.83 -18.04
C ASN A 103 -15.58 14.95 -16.60
N GLY A 104 -15.51 16.13 -15.98
CA GLY A 104 -15.98 16.35 -14.61
C GLY A 104 -15.10 15.71 -13.53
N LYS A 105 -13.88 15.28 -13.88
CA LYS A 105 -12.95 14.67 -12.95
C LYS A 105 -12.08 15.74 -12.31
N LEU A 106 -12.15 15.83 -10.98
CA LEU A 106 -11.25 16.63 -10.17
C LEU A 106 -9.81 16.13 -10.32
N MET A 107 -8.90 17.07 -10.57
CA MET A 107 -7.46 16.89 -10.69
C MET A 107 -6.74 18.03 -9.96
N TYR A 108 -5.46 17.84 -9.74
CA TYR A 108 -4.58 18.87 -9.19
C TYR A 108 -3.60 19.30 -10.26
N LEU A 109 -3.60 20.60 -10.59
CA LEU A 109 -2.59 21.22 -11.42
C LEU A 109 -1.57 21.93 -10.53
N THR A 110 -0.34 22.11 -11.02
CA THR A 110 0.70 22.82 -10.28
C THR A 110 1.49 23.69 -11.25
N HIS A 111 1.24 25.00 -11.21
CA HIS A 111 1.77 25.98 -12.15
C HIS A 111 2.26 27.23 -11.42
N ARG A 112 3.00 28.07 -12.15
CA ARG A 112 3.53 29.32 -11.62
C ARG A 112 2.52 30.44 -11.80
N ILE A 113 2.37 31.28 -10.78
CA ILE A 113 1.58 32.51 -10.86
C ILE A 113 2.31 33.50 -11.77
N ILE A 114 1.60 33.97 -12.79
CA ILE A 114 2.09 35.00 -13.71
C ILE A 114 1.41 36.36 -13.46
N GLU A 115 0.18 36.35 -12.95
CA GLU A 115 -0.56 37.57 -12.58
C GLU A 115 -1.39 37.36 -11.31
N VAL A 116 -1.57 38.43 -10.53
CA VAL A 116 -2.33 38.44 -9.28
C VAL A 116 -3.43 39.49 -9.37
N HIS A 117 -4.68 39.09 -9.13
CA HIS A 117 -5.85 39.96 -9.09
C HIS A 117 -6.46 39.92 -7.68
N GLU A 118 -5.96 40.77 -6.79
CA GLU A 118 -6.33 40.75 -5.37
C GLU A 118 -7.78 41.20 -5.12
N GLU A 119 -8.26 42.21 -5.86
CA GLU A 119 -9.62 42.74 -5.68
C GLU A 119 -10.67 41.69 -6.06
N GLU A 120 -10.44 40.98 -7.17
CA GLU A 120 -11.30 39.90 -7.67
C GLU A 120 -10.97 38.52 -7.10
N LYS A 121 -9.92 38.41 -6.27
CA LYS A 121 -9.48 37.19 -5.55
C LYS A 121 -9.19 36.00 -6.45
N TYR A 122 -8.42 36.22 -7.51
CA TYR A 122 -7.92 35.14 -8.36
C TYR A 122 -6.47 35.38 -8.83
N TYR A 123 -5.85 34.30 -9.27
CA TYR A 123 -4.54 34.28 -9.91
C TYR A 123 -4.68 33.84 -11.36
N ILE A 124 -3.77 34.31 -12.22
CA ILE A 124 -3.51 33.65 -13.49
C ILE A 124 -2.24 32.82 -13.32
N THR A 125 -2.34 31.53 -13.61
CA THR A 125 -1.21 30.60 -13.57
C THR A 125 -0.88 30.04 -14.94
N GLN A 126 0.38 29.68 -15.16
CA GLN A 126 0.82 29.01 -16.37
C GLN A 126 1.98 28.04 -16.06
N GLY A 127 2.05 26.93 -16.80
CA GLY A 127 3.19 26.02 -16.74
C GLY A 127 4.46 26.63 -17.33
N ASP A 128 5.60 26.49 -16.67
CA ASP A 128 6.88 27.10 -17.09
C ASP A 128 7.31 26.71 -18.52
N VAL A 129 6.96 25.50 -18.99
CA VAL A 129 7.24 25.08 -20.37
C VAL A 129 6.39 25.84 -21.38
N ALA A 130 5.13 26.14 -21.06
CA ALA A 130 4.26 26.94 -21.92
C ALA A 130 4.76 28.40 -21.98
N ALA A 131 5.11 28.97 -20.82
CA ALA A 131 5.69 30.31 -20.72
C ALA A 131 6.99 30.44 -21.53
N LYS A 132 7.91 29.47 -21.41
CA LYS A 132 9.17 29.44 -22.18
C LYS A 132 8.96 29.38 -23.69
N ASN A 133 7.86 28.75 -24.12
CA ASN A 133 7.50 28.65 -25.54
C ASN A 133 6.67 29.85 -26.04
N ASN A 134 6.53 30.91 -25.25
CA ASN A 134 5.73 32.10 -25.56
C ASN A 134 4.26 31.76 -25.92
N MET A 135 3.69 30.77 -25.23
CA MET A 135 2.28 30.43 -25.37
C MET A 135 1.41 31.53 -24.76
N SER A 136 0.18 31.68 -25.26
CA SER A 136 -0.77 32.69 -24.77
C SER A 136 -0.98 32.61 -23.26
N THR A 137 -1.13 33.77 -22.62
CA THR A 137 -1.46 33.90 -21.20
C THR A 137 -2.96 34.12 -20.97
N ASP A 138 -3.77 34.21 -22.04
CA ASP A 138 -5.23 34.25 -21.93
C ASP A 138 -5.75 32.86 -21.48
N PRO A 139 -6.48 32.77 -20.35
CA PRO A 139 -7.07 31.51 -19.91
C PRO A 139 -8.01 30.86 -20.93
N ASN A 140 -8.58 31.64 -21.87
CA ASN A 140 -9.46 31.12 -22.92
C ASN A 140 -8.69 30.32 -23.99
N ASP A 141 -7.38 30.51 -24.11
CA ASP A 141 -6.53 29.82 -25.10
C ASP A 141 -6.02 28.46 -24.57
N GLY A 142 -6.34 28.08 -23.33
CA GLY A 142 -6.01 26.77 -22.76
C GLY A 142 -4.53 26.55 -22.41
N HIS A 143 -3.75 27.64 -22.33
CA HIS A 143 -2.34 27.62 -21.93
C HIS A 143 -2.07 28.33 -20.59
N ALA A 144 -3.09 28.96 -20.03
CA ALA A 144 -3.07 29.55 -18.70
C ALA A 144 -4.38 29.19 -17.98
N GLU A 145 -4.38 29.24 -16.66
CA GLU A 145 -5.54 28.94 -15.84
C GLU A 145 -5.87 30.12 -14.92
N ARG A 146 -7.15 30.45 -14.86
CA ARG A 146 -7.71 31.35 -13.84
C ARG A 146 -8.01 30.52 -12.59
N VAL A 147 -7.40 30.88 -11.47
CA VAL A 147 -7.48 30.12 -10.22
C VAL A 147 -7.99 31.03 -9.11
N ASN A 148 -9.16 30.72 -8.54
CA ASN A 148 -9.65 31.51 -7.40
C ASN A 148 -8.80 31.20 -6.16
N PHE A 149 -8.71 32.16 -5.23
CA PHE A 149 -7.90 31.98 -4.01
C PHE A 149 -8.32 30.72 -3.22
N VAL A 150 -9.62 30.43 -3.19
CA VAL A 150 -10.18 29.27 -2.46
C VAL A 150 -9.83 27.92 -3.08
N ASP A 151 -9.48 27.89 -4.37
CA ASP A 151 -9.16 26.66 -5.10
C ASP A 151 -7.67 26.28 -4.94
N VAL A 152 -6.87 27.17 -4.34
CA VAL A 152 -5.46 26.92 -4.04
C VAL A 152 -5.35 25.92 -2.88
N VAL A 153 -4.74 24.77 -3.18
CA VAL A 153 -4.58 23.70 -2.20
C VAL A 153 -3.21 23.67 -1.56
N GLY A 154 -2.19 24.21 -2.22
CA GLY A 154 -0.85 24.22 -1.67
C GLY A 154 0.15 25.10 -2.41
N LYS A 155 1.26 25.41 -1.74
CA LYS A 155 2.43 26.04 -2.34
C LYS A 155 3.55 25.01 -2.48
N TYR A 156 4.16 24.94 -3.65
CA TYR A 156 5.33 24.09 -3.90
C TYR A 156 6.51 24.49 -3.01
N GLU A 157 7.19 23.50 -2.45
CA GLU A 157 8.40 23.72 -1.64
C GLU A 157 9.64 23.02 -2.20
N LYS A 158 9.49 21.77 -2.66
CA LYS A 158 10.63 20.96 -3.06
C LYS A 158 10.23 19.80 -3.97
N THR A 159 11.10 19.50 -4.93
CA THR A 159 11.05 18.27 -5.73
C THR A 159 11.89 17.16 -5.12
N ILE A 160 11.35 15.95 -5.13
CA ILE A 160 12.02 14.69 -4.84
C ILE A 160 12.07 13.91 -6.16
N PRO A 161 13.22 13.92 -6.85
CA PRO A 161 13.34 13.30 -8.16
C PRO A 161 13.04 11.80 -8.10
N TRP A 162 12.45 11.27 -9.18
CA TRP A 162 12.23 9.84 -9.43
C TRP A 162 11.27 9.10 -8.47
N LEU A 163 11.03 9.60 -7.26
CA LEU A 163 10.19 8.92 -6.26
C LEU A 163 8.75 8.73 -6.76
N GLY A 164 8.21 9.67 -7.54
CA GLY A 164 6.89 9.55 -8.15
C GLY A 164 6.75 8.34 -9.09
N ASN A 165 7.82 7.92 -9.77
CA ASN A 165 7.79 6.75 -10.65
C ASN A 165 7.49 5.46 -9.91
N VAL A 166 7.95 5.33 -8.66
CA VAL A 166 7.63 4.17 -7.82
C VAL A 166 6.12 4.09 -7.59
N PHE A 167 5.49 5.22 -7.25
CA PHE A 167 4.05 5.30 -7.05
C PHE A 167 3.27 5.08 -8.35
N LEU A 168 3.71 5.67 -9.47
CA LEU A 168 3.09 5.47 -10.79
C LEU A 168 3.16 4.01 -11.25
N PHE A 169 4.30 3.35 -11.03
CA PHE A 169 4.47 1.94 -11.36
C PHE A 169 3.49 1.07 -10.57
N LEU A 170 3.39 1.30 -9.25
CA LEU A 170 2.49 0.54 -8.37
C LEU A 170 1.00 0.79 -8.63
N GLN A 171 0.64 2.01 -9.03
CA GLN A 171 -0.72 2.33 -9.48
C GLN A 171 -1.03 1.74 -10.86
N GLY A 172 0.00 1.47 -11.66
CA GLY A 172 -0.14 0.82 -12.97
C GLY A 172 -0.50 -0.66 -12.85
N PRO A 173 -1.18 -1.23 -13.86
CA PRO A 173 -1.66 -2.62 -13.82
C PRO A 173 -0.53 -3.64 -13.66
N ILE A 174 0.61 -3.41 -14.32
CA ILE A 174 1.78 -4.29 -14.26
C ILE A 174 2.43 -4.24 -12.88
N GLY A 175 2.66 -3.05 -12.32
CA GLY A 175 3.28 -2.92 -11.01
C GLY A 175 2.38 -3.41 -9.89
N PHE A 176 1.07 -3.14 -9.97
CA PHE A 176 0.08 -3.72 -9.07
C PHE A 176 0.11 -5.26 -9.11
N LEU A 177 0.13 -5.85 -10.31
CA LEU A 177 0.21 -7.31 -10.47
C LEU A 177 1.48 -7.88 -9.82
N ILE A 178 2.64 -7.31 -10.14
CA ILE A 178 3.94 -7.85 -9.69
C ILE A 178 4.15 -7.65 -8.20
N VAL A 179 3.77 -6.50 -7.65
CA VAL A 179 4.11 -6.12 -6.26
C VAL A 179 3.00 -6.51 -5.29
N VAL A 180 1.74 -6.53 -5.70
CA VAL A 180 0.62 -6.85 -4.81
C VAL A 180 0.10 -8.26 -5.10
N VAL A 181 -0.31 -8.54 -6.33
CA VAL A 181 -1.03 -9.78 -6.66
C VAL A 181 -0.14 -11.02 -6.56
N ILE A 182 1.06 -11.01 -7.16
CA ILE A 182 1.97 -12.16 -7.17
C ILE A 182 2.39 -12.55 -5.73
N PRO A 183 2.84 -11.63 -4.86
CA PRO A 183 3.22 -11.97 -3.49
C PRO A 183 2.04 -12.49 -2.68
N LEU A 184 0.85 -11.91 -2.84
CA LEU A 184 -0.36 -12.41 -2.18
C LEU A 184 -0.73 -13.83 -2.65
N LEU A 185 -0.65 -14.10 -3.95
CA LEU A 185 -0.85 -15.45 -4.50
C LEU A 185 0.20 -16.43 -3.97
N GLY A 186 1.46 -16.01 -3.88
CA GLY A 186 2.53 -16.82 -3.30
C GLY A 186 2.26 -17.20 -1.85
N LEU A 187 1.84 -16.23 -1.03
CA LEU A 187 1.42 -16.48 0.36
C LEU A 187 0.20 -17.40 0.42
N PHE A 188 -0.79 -17.18 -0.43
CA PHE A 188 -1.99 -18.01 -0.48
C PHE A 188 -1.67 -19.48 -0.81
N ILE A 189 -0.81 -19.73 -1.81
CA ILE A 189 -0.35 -21.07 -2.17
C ILE A 189 0.44 -21.70 -1.02
N TYR A 190 1.31 -20.93 -0.37
CA TYR A 190 2.07 -21.39 0.80
C TYR A 190 1.14 -21.83 1.94
N GLU A 191 0.09 -21.06 2.23
CA GLU A 191 -0.91 -21.40 3.24
C GLU A 191 -1.71 -22.66 2.86
N ILE A 192 -2.03 -22.87 1.58
CA ILE A 192 -2.66 -24.12 1.13
C ILE A 192 -1.77 -25.33 1.44
N PHE A 193 -0.46 -25.23 1.21
CA PHE A 193 0.47 -26.33 1.52
C PHE A 193 0.58 -26.58 3.03
N ASN A 194 0.64 -25.53 3.84
CA ASN A 194 0.68 -25.65 5.30
C ASN A 194 -0.62 -26.23 5.85
N PHE A 195 -1.76 -25.72 5.37
CA PHE A 195 -3.08 -26.23 5.72
C PHE A 195 -3.21 -27.71 5.37
N ARG A 196 -2.78 -28.12 4.16
CA ARG A 196 -2.79 -29.54 3.77
C ARG A 196 -1.94 -30.40 4.70
N LYS A 197 -0.73 -29.95 5.07
CA LYS A 197 0.13 -30.69 6.01
C LYS A 197 -0.51 -30.80 7.39
N ALA A 198 -1.03 -29.69 7.93
CA ALA A 198 -1.73 -29.65 9.21
C ALA A 198 -2.97 -30.56 9.19
N TYR A 199 -3.75 -30.54 8.11
CA TYR A 199 -4.93 -31.38 7.93
C TYR A 199 -4.60 -32.88 7.88
N ILE A 200 -3.54 -33.26 7.16
CA ILE A 200 -3.06 -34.65 7.12
C ILE A 200 -2.58 -35.09 8.50
N GLY A 201 -1.83 -34.24 9.20
CA GLY A 201 -1.40 -34.48 10.59
C GLY A 201 -2.59 -34.74 11.52
N TYR A 202 -3.56 -33.83 11.52
CA TYR A 202 -4.81 -33.97 12.29
C TYR A 202 -5.57 -35.26 11.98
N ARG A 203 -5.69 -35.62 10.69
CA ARG A 203 -6.37 -36.86 10.28
C ARG A 203 -5.63 -38.11 10.78
N ASN A 204 -4.31 -38.13 10.71
CA ASN A 204 -3.49 -39.27 11.12
C ASN A 204 -3.52 -39.45 12.64
N GLU A 205 -3.42 -38.36 13.39
CA GLU A 205 -3.53 -38.36 14.86
C GLU A 205 -4.90 -38.88 15.30
N LYS A 206 -5.99 -38.37 14.70
CA LYS A 206 -7.36 -38.83 14.99
C LYS A 206 -7.57 -40.31 14.65
N LYS A 207 -6.99 -40.80 13.55
CA LYS A 207 -7.02 -42.23 13.21
C LYS A 207 -6.25 -43.08 14.22
N GLY A 208 -5.07 -42.63 14.67
CA GLY A 208 -4.27 -43.30 15.70
C GLY A 208 -5.05 -43.46 17.00
N LEU A 209 -5.61 -42.34 17.51
CA LEU A 209 -6.44 -42.32 18.71
C LEU A 209 -7.63 -43.28 18.63
N THR A 210 -8.31 -43.32 17.48
CA THR A 210 -9.47 -44.21 17.28
C THR A 210 -9.05 -45.69 17.22
N SER A 211 -7.89 -45.98 16.61
CA SER A 211 -7.35 -47.35 16.54
C SER A 211 -6.89 -47.85 17.91
N GLU A 212 -6.23 -46.99 18.67
CA GLU A 212 -5.72 -47.31 20.00
C GLU A 212 -6.87 -47.56 20.98
N ALA A 213 -7.91 -46.71 20.96
CA ALA A 213 -9.12 -46.89 21.76
C ALA A 213 -9.84 -48.22 21.46
N LYS A 214 -9.93 -48.62 20.18
CA LYS A 214 -10.51 -49.93 19.81
C LYS A 214 -9.69 -51.10 20.34
N SER A 215 -8.36 -51.02 20.24
CA SER A 215 -7.48 -52.08 20.74
C SER A 215 -7.53 -52.25 22.26
N THR A 216 -7.65 -51.14 23.00
CA THR A 216 -7.81 -51.20 24.46
C THR A 216 -9.17 -51.75 24.87
N GLU A 217 -10.25 -51.40 24.17
CA GLU A 217 -11.57 -52.02 24.40
C GLU A 217 -11.58 -53.53 24.13
N GLU A 218 -10.93 -53.99 23.06
CA GLU A 218 -10.83 -55.41 22.72
C GLU A 218 -10.02 -56.19 23.77
N LEU A 219 -8.86 -55.65 24.20
CA LEU A 219 -8.05 -56.25 25.26
C LEU A 219 -8.82 -56.33 26.59
N GLN A 220 -9.60 -55.30 26.94
CA GLN A 220 -10.42 -55.32 28.15
C GLN A 220 -11.50 -56.41 28.11
N LYS A 221 -12.17 -56.57 26.96
CA LYS A 221 -13.18 -57.63 26.78
C LYS A 221 -12.57 -59.03 26.88
N GLU A 222 -11.37 -59.23 26.34
CA GLU A 222 -10.70 -60.53 26.41
C GLU A 222 -10.24 -60.85 27.84
N ILE A 223 -9.70 -59.87 28.56
CA ILE A 223 -9.34 -60.01 29.99
C ILE A 223 -10.59 -60.40 30.81
N GLU A 224 -11.71 -59.73 30.59
CA GLU A 224 -12.96 -60.02 31.30
C GLU A 224 -13.48 -61.43 30.99
N ARG A 225 -13.39 -61.87 29.73
CA ARG A 225 -13.76 -63.23 29.33
C ARG A 225 -12.89 -64.28 30.02
N LEU A 226 -11.57 -64.11 30.02
CA LEU A 226 -10.63 -65.02 30.68
C LEU A 226 -10.87 -65.10 32.19
N GLN A 227 -11.18 -63.96 32.83
CA GLN A 227 -11.54 -63.93 34.26
C GLN A 227 -12.80 -64.74 34.55
N ARG A 228 -13.85 -64.62 33.72
CA ARG A 228 -15.07 -65.43 33.86
C ARG A 228 -14.79 -66.92 33.66
N GLU A 229 -13.99 -67.30 32.66
CA GLU A 229 -13.61 -68.70 32.42
C GLU A 229 -12.82 -69.29 33.60
N LEU A 230 -11.90 -68.52 34.20
CA LEU A 230 -11.17 -68.93 35.39
C LEU A 230 -12.10 -69.12 36.59
N GLN A 231 -13.00 -68.17 36.85
CA GLN A 231 -14.03 -68.33 37.90
C GLN A 231 -14.87 -69.58 37.69
N GLN A 232 -15.31 -69.83 36.46
CA GLN A 232 -16.11 -71.02 36.13
C GLN A 232 -15.31 -72.31 36.37
N LYS A 233 -14.02 -72.34 36.02
CA LYS A 233 -13.13 -73.48 36.29
C LYS A 233 -12.91 -73.70 37.78
N GLU A 234 -12.73 -72.64 38.56
CA GLU A 234 -12.60 -72.73 40.02
C GLU A 234 -13.88 -73.27 40.67
N LEU A 235 -15.06 -72.80 40.22
CA LEU A 235 -16.36 -73.32 40.65
C LEU A 235 -16.49 -74.83 40.34
N ASN A 236 -16.22 -75.22 39.10
CA ASN A 236 -16.29 -76.61 38.67
C ASN A 236 -15.27 -77.52 39.39
N GLN A 237 -14.10 -76.99 39.77
CA GLN A 237 -13.11 -77.73 40.56
C GLN A 237 -13.57 -77.92 42.01
N LYS A 238 -14.20 -76.90 42.62
CA LYS A 238 -14.79 -77.00 43.96
C LYS A 238 -15.95 -78.00 43.99
N GLU A 239 -16.78 -78.04 42.95
CA GLU A 239 -17.86 -79.03 42.83
C GLU A 239 -17.37 -80.47 42.66
N LYS A 240 -16.21 -80.69 42.00
CA LYS A 240 -15.60 -82.02 41.85
C LYS A 240 -14.79 -82.49 43.06
N ALA A 241 -14.49 -81.60 44.00
CA ALA A 241 -13.74 -81.90 45.22
C ALA A 241 -14.64 -82.22 46.43
N ASN A 242 -15.96 -82.08 46.26
CA ASN A 242 -17.01 -82.55 47.19
C ASN A 242 -17.66 -83.83 46.67
#